data_AF-A0A421G721-F1
#
_entry.id   AF-A0A421G721-F1
#
_cell.length_a   1.000
_cell.length_b   1.000
_cell.length_c   1.000
_cell.angle_alpha   90.00
_cell.angle_beta   90.00
_cell.angle_gamma   90.00
#
_symmetry.space_group_name_H-M   'P 1'
#
loop_
_entity.id
_entity.type
_entity.pdbx_description
1 polymer ?
#
loop_
_entity_poly.entity_id
_entity_poly.type
_entity_poly.pdbx_seq_one_letter_code
_entity_poly.pdbx_strand_id
1 'polypeptide(L)' 'MIEAVLLVSRQGKTRLAKWYLNASLKEKTRMIRDITTLVLSRPHKQCNFIEFKEKKIIYK' A
#
# COMPACT_ATOMS: atom_id res chain seq x y z
N MET A 1 10.43 -9.51 -5.75
CA MET A 1 11.17 -8.23 -5.77
C MET A 1 10.29 -7.16 -5.13
N ILE A 2 10.85 -6.16 -4.46
CA ILE A 2 10.04 -5.07 -3.87
C ILE A 2 9.56 -4.15 -4.99
N GLU A 3 8.25 -3.95 -5.10
CA GLU A 3 7.66 -3.14 -6.17
C GLU A 3 7.43 -1.67 -5.77
N ALA A 4 7.10 -1.44 -4.51
CA ALA A 4 6.86 -0.11 -3.96
C ALA A 4 7.07 -0.09 -2.44
N VAL A 5 7.39 1.09 -1.91
CA VAL A 5 7.40 1.39 -0.48
C VAL A 5 6.55 2.63 -0.25
N LEU A 6 5.57 2.52 0.64
CA LEU A 6 4.63 3.59 0.98
C LEU A 6 4.74 3.91 2.48
N LEU A 7 4.78 5.20 2.82
CA LEU A 7 4.59 5.70 4.18
C LEU A 7 3.29 6.49 4.19
N VAL A 8 2.31 6.05 4.99
CA VAL A 8 0.98 6.66 5.05
C VAL A 8 0.60 6.92 6.50
N SER A 9 0.04 8.10 6.79
CA SER A 9 -0.46 8.43 8.12
C SER A 9 -1.77 7.69 8.42
N ARG A 10 -2.15 7.62 9.71
CA ARG A 10 -3.44 7.05 10.12
C ARG A 10 -4.65 7.80 9.52
N GLN A 11 -4.47 9.07 9.14
CA GLN A 11 -5.47 9.90 8.45
C GLN A 11 -5.51 9.65 6.93
N GLY A 12 -4.71 8.71 6.40
CA GLY A 12 -4.64 8.39 4.97
C GLY A 12 -3.73 9.32 4.14
N LYS A 13 -2.97 10.22 4.78
CA LYS A 13 -2.07 11.13 4.06
C LYS A 13 -0.77 10.41 3.72
N THR A 14 -0.43 10.33 2.43
CA THR A 14 0.83 9.75 1.96
C THR A 14 1.99 10.71 2.25
N ARG A 15 3.02 10.21 2.93
CA ARG A 15 4.24 10.93 3.30
C ARG A 15 5.43 10.53 2.43
N LEU A 16 5.45 9.28 1.98
CA LEU A 16 6.45 8.75 1.07
C LEU A 16 5.77 7.76 0.11
N ALA A 17 6.11 7.85 -1.17
CA ALA A 17 5.74 6.87 -2.17
C ALA A 17 6.93 6.64 -3.10
N LYS A 18 7.66 5.53 -2.88
CA LYS A 18 8.78 5.12 -3.73
C LYS A 18 8.36 3.93 -4.56
N TRP A 19 8.50 4.06 -5.88
CA TRP A 19 8.11 3.03 -6.84
C TRP A 19 9.36 2.46 -7.50
N TYR A 20 9.45 1.14 -7.51
CA TYR A 20 10.48 0.38 -8.23
C TYR A 20 9.92 -0.27 -9.49
N LEU A 21 8.59 -0.42 -9.56
CA LEU A 21 7.90 -0.89 -10.75
C LEU A 21 7.62 0.27 -11.72
N ASN A 22 7.67 -0.02 -13.02
CA ASN A 22 7.24 0.91 -14.07
C ASN A 22 5.72 0.84 -14.24
N ALA A 23 5.01 1.82 -13.70
CA ALA A 23 3.58 2.02 -13.90
C ALA A 23 3.25 3.49 -14.12
N SER A 24 2.09 3.73 -14.73
CA SER A 24 1.58 5.07 -14.97
C SER A 24 1.24 5.80 -13.66
N LEU A 25 1.24 7.13 -13.70
CA LEU A 25 0.87 7.95 -12.54
C LEU A 25 -0.57 7.67 -12.06
N LYS A 26 -1.48 7.38 -12.99
CA LYS A 26 -2.87 7.03 -12.70
C LYS A 26 -2.96 5.72 -11.91
N GLU A 27 -2.23 4.70 -12.31
CA GLU A 27 -2.19 3.41 -11.62
C GLU A 27 -1.53 3.53 -10.25
N LYS A 28 -0.42 4.27 -10.15
CA LYS A 28 0.25 4.56 -8.87
C LYS A 28 -0.70 5.23 -7.88
N THR A 29 -1.45 6.23 -8.34
CA THR A 29 -2.44 6.95 -7.51
C THR A 29 -3.58 6.05 -7.06
N ARG A 30 -4.08 5.18 -7.96
CA ARG A 30 -5.10 4.19 -7.62
C ARG A 30 -4.60 3.18 -6.60
N MET A 31 -3.42 2.61 -6.81
CA MET A 31 -2.79 1.66 -5.90
C MET A 31 -2.59 2.25 -4.50
N ILE A 32 -2.16 3.51 -4.38
CA ILE A 32 -2.01 4.16 -3.07
C ILE A 32 -3.35 4.21 -2.33
N ARG A 33 -4.44 4.60 -3.00
CA ARG A 33 -5.77 4.69 -2.39
C ARG A 33 -6.29 3.33 -1.93
N ASP A 34 -6.18 2.34 -2.81
CA ASP A 34 -6.64 0.97 -2.54
C ASP A 34 -5.87 0.37 -1.36
N ILE A 35 -4.52 0.44 -1.38
CA ILE A 35 -3.64 -0.08 -0.33
C ILE A 35 -3.89 0.64 1.00
N THR A 36 -4.00 1.97 0.98
CA THR A 36 -4.23 2.77 2.19
C THR A 36 -5.54 2.38 2.87
N THR A 37 -6.61 2.27 2.09
CA THR A 37 -7.94 1.91 2.61
C THR A 37 -7.92 0.51 3.24
N LEU A 38 -7.28 -0.43 2.56
CA LEU A 38 -7.19 -1.82 2.98
C LEU A 38 -6.35 -1.98 4.26
N VAL A 39 -5.20 -1.30 4.35
CA VAL A 39 -4.35 -1.35 5.55
C VAL A 39 -4.99 -0.64 6.74
N LEU A 40 -5.61 0.54 6.54
CA LEU A 40 -6.17 1.33 7.64
C LEU A 40 -7.42 0.71 8.26
N SER A 41 -8.25 0.05 7.46
CA SER A 41 -9.48 -0.64 7.91
C SER A 41 -9.21 -1.96 8.64
N ARG A 42 -7.98 -2.47 8.62
CA ARG A 42 -7.66 -3.81 9.11
C ARG A 42 -7.55 -3.88 10.64
N PRO A 43 -8.17 -4.89 11.30
CA PRO A 43 -8.05 -5.09 12.73
C PRO A 43 -6.64 -5.51 13.17
N HIS A 44 -6.22 -5.09 14.37
CA HIS A 44 -4.90 -5.39 14.94
C HIS A 44 -4.62 -6.87 15.22
N LYS A 45 -5.66 -7.73 15.31
CA LYS A 45 -5.50 -9.16 15.57
C LYS A 45 -5.11 -9.98 14.33
N GLN A 46 -5.05 -9.36 13.15
CA GLN A 46 -4.69 -10.02 11.90
C GLN A 46 -3.18 -9.87 11.61
N CYS A 47 -2.59 -10.81 10.87
CA CYS A 47 -1.16 -10.81 10.54
C CYS A 47 -0.79 -9.64 9.62
N ASN A 48 0.46 -9.18 9.56
CA ASN A 48 0.84 -8.01 8.75
C ASN A 48 0.92 -8.23 7.22
N PHE A 49 0.45 -9.37 6.74
CA PHE A 49 0.49 -9.75 5.34
C PHE A 49 -0.91 -9.69 4.75
N ILE A 50 -1.00 -9.12 3.55
CA ILE A 50 -2.25 -9.01 2.79
C ILE A 50 -1.98 -9.42 1.35
N GLU A 51 -2.81 -10.33 0.84
CA GLU A 51 -2.85 -10.62 -0.59
C GLU A 51 -3.64 -9.55 -1.32
N PHE A 52 -3.00 -8.91 -2.29
CA PHE A 52 -3.58 -7.84 -3.08
C PHE A 52 -3.30 -8.11 -4.55
N LYS A 53 -4.31 -8.66 -5.25
CA LYS A 53 -4.16 -9.18 -6.62
C LYS A 53 -3.02 -10.20 -6.65
N GLU A 54 -2.13 -10.11 -7.63
CA GLU A 54 -0.94 -10.96 -7.77
C GLU A 54 0.25 -10.50 -6.91
N LYS A 55 0.01 -9.67 -5.89
CA LYS A 55 1.04 -9.04 -5.05
C LYS A 55 0.75 -9.30 -3.58
N LYS A 56 1.79 -9.13 -2.76
CA LYS A 56 1.67 -9.18 -1.29
C LYS A 56 2.05 -7.83 -0.70
N ILE A 57 1.16 -7.27 0.10
CA ILE A 57 1.40 -6.07 0.90
C ILE A 57 1.87 -6.52 2.27
N ILE A 58 2.96 -5.90 2.73
CA ILE A 58 3.50 -6.09 4.08
C ILE A 58 3.48 -4.72 4.73
N TYR A 59 2.81 -4.58 5.88
CA TYR A 59 2.65 -3.29 6.56
C TYR A 59 3.04 -3.36 8.03
N LYS A 60 3.44 -2.22 8.58
CA LYS A 60 3.66 -1.99 10.01
C LYS A 60 3.41 -0.53 10.33
#